data_AF-A0A257LY79-F1
#
_entry.id   AF-A0A257LY79-F1
#
_cell.length_a   1.000
_cell.length_b   1.000
_cell.length_c   1.000
_cell.angle_alpha   90.00
_cell.angle_beta   90.00
_cell.angle_gamma   90.00
#
_symmetry.space_group_name_H-M   'P 1'
#
loop_
_entity.id
_entity.type
_entity.pdbx_description
1 polymer ?
#
loop_
_entity_poly.entity_id
_entity_poly.type
_entity_poly.pdbx_seq_one_letter_code
_entity_poly.pdbx_strand_id
1 'polypeptide(L)'
;MSEPLPEDPPKKAARALNRWRVGSLSVIQIILFAVILLAVNYLSSQYYERRDLSRDGDYTLSPATKRYLLSDAVKNRKDPIRWIIAFRKSSQLYERIRVLADEYAKASGGKIELRVIDPVRNPDDAQELATNYTLYDPGNRQLSRKDLIVIDARTSEEIAAAATEKVPTANHVRIVTSDLLVTYTVGADKQRRLTGFQGEDVLTAGTVAAIEGVPRKIYFLADKSRIDAEQERSPWKTLVGTLALQNI
;
A
#
# COMPACT_ATOMS: atom_id res chain seq x y z
N MET A 1 67.64 33.44 64.40
CA MET A 1 67.88 32.76 63.11
C MET A 1 66.86 31.63 63.04
N SER A 2 65.92 31.75 62.08
CA SER A 2 64.85 30.81 61.65
C SER A 2 63.78 30.36 62.68
N GLU A 3 62.62 31.04 62.62
CA GLU A 3 61.29 30.52 62.98
C GLU A 3 61.00 29.20 62.23
N PRO A 4 60.30 28.22 62.86
CA PRO A 4 59.92 26.99 62.20
C PRO A 4 58.77 27.22 61.21
N LEU A 5 58.90 26.64 60.01
CA LEU A 5 57.87 26.66 58.96
C LEU A 5 56.56 26.02 59.46
N PRO A 6 55.38 26.57 59.13
CA PRO A 6 54.10 25.98 59.50
C PRO A 6 53.87 24.68 58.72
N GLU A 7 53.50 23.62 59.44
CA GLU A 7 53.20 22.30 58.88
C GLU A 7 52.04 22.36 57.87
N ASP A 8 52.21 21.69 56.73
CA ASP A 8 51.18 21.50 55.72
C ASP A 8 49.94 20.82 56.31
N PRO A 9 48.71 21.27 55.98
CA PRO A 9 47.50 20.65 56.51
C PRO A 9 47.39 19.20 56.01
N PRO A 10 46.91 18.26 56.84
CA PRO A 10 46.85 16.85 56.47
C PRO A 10 45.96 16.66 55.24
N LYS A 11 46.56 16.21 54.12
CA LYS A 11 45.82 15.80 52.92
C LYS A 11 44.81 14.72 53.31
N LYS A 12 43.52 15.05 53.27
CA LYS A 12 42.43 14.09 53.45
C LYS A 12 42.65 12.92 52.49
N ALA A 13 42.91 11.74 53.05
CA ALA A 13 43.07 10.51 52.28
C ALA A 13 41.82 10.32 51.39
N ALA A 14 42.04 10.22 50.08
CA ALA A 14 40.97 9.90 49.15
C ALA A 14 40.33 8.57 49.59
N ARG A 15 39.01 8.58 49.81
CA ARG A 15 38.26 7.38 50.24
C ARG A 15 38.59 6.22 49.30
N ALA A 16 39.13 5.14 49.85
CA ALA A 16 39.35 3.91 49.10
C ALA A 16 38.00 3.42 48.57
N LEU A 17 37.84 3.47 47.25
CA LEU A 17 36.63 2.97 46.59
C LEU A 17 36.57 1.46 46.83
N ASN A 18 35.50 0.95 47.45
CA ASN A 18 35.31 -0.48 47.66
C ASN A 18 35.12 -1.17 46.31
N ARG A 19 36.22 -1.60 45.68
CA ARG A 19 36.30 -2.22 44.34
C ARG A 19 35.35 -3.41 44.17
N TRP A 20 35.11 -4.14 45.27
CA TRP A 20 34.15 -5.26 45.33
C TRP A 20 32.68 -4.82 45.22
N ARG A 21 32.33 -3.66 45.80
CA ARG A 21 30.98 -3.11 45.75
C ARG A 21 30.66 -2.50 44.39
N VAL A 22 31.68 -1.96 43.71
CA VAL A 22 31.57 -1.46 42.34
C VAL A 22 31.48 -2.61 41.33
N GLY A 23 32.32 -3.65 41.47
CA GLY A 23 32.29 -4.81 40.57
C GLY A 23 31.00 -5.63 40.64
N SER A 24 30.46 -5.86 41.85
CA SER A 24 29.18 -6.56 42.02
C SER A 24 28.01 -5.79 41.42
N LEU A 25 27.99 -4.45 41.54
CA LEU A 25 26.99 -3.62 40.90
C LEU A 25 27.05 -3.72 39.37
N SER A 26 28.24 -3.72 38.79
CA SER A 26 28.43 -3.88 37.34
C SER A 26 27.98 -5.25 36.84
N VAL A 27 28.25 -6.34 37.57
CA VAL A 27 27.77 -7.69 37.21
C VAL A 27 26.25 -7.74 37.23
N ILE A 28 25.62 -7.15 38.25
CA ILE A 28 24.15 -7.06 38.32
C ILE A 28 23.61 -6.25 37.14
N GLN A 29 24.23 -5.13 36.77
CA GLN A 29 23.84 -4.34 35.59
C GLN A 29 23.94 -5.13 34.29
N ILE A 30 25.01 -5.92 34.10
CA ILE A 30 25.17 -6.78 32.92
C ILE A 30 24.07 -7.84 32.85
N ILE A 31 23.74 -8.48 33.98
CA ILE A 31 22.66 -9.47 34.05
C ILE A 31 21.32 -8.81 33.74
N LEU A 32 21.03 -7.65 34.35
CA LEU A 32 19.79 -6.91 34.10
C LEU A 32 19.66 -6.51 32.62
N PHE A 33 20.76 -6.05 32.03
CA PHE A 33 20.81 -5.69 30.62
C PHE A 33 20.56 -6.90 29.72
N ALA A 34 21.14 -8.06 30.04
CA ALA A 34 20.87 -9.30 29.30
C ALA A 34 19.38 -9.73 29.40
N VAL A 35 18.77 -9.61 30.57
CA VAL A 35 17.32 -9.89 30.75
C VAL A 35 16.48 -8.93 29.92
N ILE A 36 16.82 -7.64 29.88
CA ILE A 36 16.12 -6.65 29.05
C ILE A 36 16.26 -7.02 27.56
N LEU A 37 17.46 -7.39 27.09
CA LEU A 37 17.66 -7.81 25.70
C LEU A 37 16.81 -9.04 25.33
N LEU A 38 16.73 -10.03 26.22
CA LEU A 38 15.87 -11.21 26.02
C LEU A 38 14.39 -10.83 25.98
N ALA A 39 13.94 -9.97 26.89
CA ALA A 39 12.56 -9.51 26.93
C ALA A 39 12.18 -8.70 25.68
N VAL A 40 13.06 -7.81 25.22
CA VAL A 40 12.87 -7.03 23.98
C VAL A 40 12.86 -7.96 22.77
N ASN A 41 13.75 -8.95 22.71
CA ASN A 41 13.78 -9.91 21.60
C ASN A 41 12.49 -10.75 21.55
N TYR A 42 12.05 -11.27 22.69
CA TYR A 42 10.80 -12.03 22.80
C TYR A 42 9.59 -11.20 22.38
N LEU A 43 9.48 -9.96 22.89
CA LEU A 43 8.38 -9.06 22.53
C LEU A 43 8.44 -8.68 21.05
N SER A 44 9.63 -8.45 20.50
CA SER A 44 9.85 -8.15 19.09
C SER A 44 9.48 -9.33 18.18
N SER A 45 9.69 -10.57 18.61
CA SER A 45 9.29 -11.75 17.83
C SER A 45 7.77 -11.98 17.84
N GLN A 46 7.10 -11.67 18.95
CA GLN A 46 5.67 -11.93 19.12
C GLN A 46 4.79 -10.83 18.51
N TYR A 47 5.23 -9.56 18.58
CA TYR A 47 4.48 -8.40 18.12
C TYR A 47 5.20 -7.71 16.96
N TYR A 48 5.57 -8.48 15.94
CA TYR A 48 6.22 -7.92 14.75
C TYR A 48 5.26 -6.96 14.01
N GLU A 49 5.43 -5.67 14.24
CA GLU A 49 4.73 -4.59 13.56
C GLU A 49 5.69 -3.90 12.59
N ARG A 50 5.36 -3.88 11.29
CA ARG A 50 6.12 -3.12 10.30
C ARG A 50 5.75 -1.65 10.40
N ARG A 51 6.57 -0.88 11.10
CA ARG A 51 6.44 0.58 11.10
C ARG A 51 7.16 1.15 9.89
N ASP A 52 6.42 1.89 9.08
CA ASP A 52 6.98 2.65 7.98
C ASP A 52 7.78 3.85 8.54
N LEU A 53 9.05 3.92 8.18
CA LEU A 53 9.96 5.01 8.54
C LEU A 53 10.19 5.97 7.36
N SER A 54 9.45 5.81 6.25
CA SER A 54 9.50 6.76 5.15
C SER A 54 9.01 8.13 5.61
N ARG A 55 9.63 9.17 5.05
CA ARG A 55 9.33 10.57 5.38
C ARG A 55 7.87 10.95 5.11
N ASP A 56 7.30 10.36 4.05
CA ASP A 56 5.96 10.67 3.57
C ASP A 56 4.97 9.52 3.81
N GLY A 57 5.37 8.47 4.55
CA GLY A 57 4.50 7.32 4.84
C GLY A 57 4.08 6.55 3.59
N ASP A 58 4.95 6.48 2.58
CA ASP A 58 4.66 5.97 1.22
C ASP A 58 4.13 4.53 1.17
N TYR A 59 4.31 3.76 2.25
CA TYR A 59 3.96 2.36 2.38
C TYR A 59 2.89 2.11 3.45
N THR A 60 2.35 3.16 4.05
CA THR A 60 1.31 3.07 5.08
C THR A 60 -0.03 3.46 4.50
N LEU A 61 -1.07 2.66 4.79
CA LEU A 61 -2.43 3.01 4.40
C LEU A 61 -2.95 4.19 5.23
N SER A 62 -3.67 5.10 4.57
CA SER A 62 -4.35 6.20 5.23
C SER A 62 -5.40 5.69 6.25
N PRO A 63 -5.72 6.50 7.28
CA PRO A 63 -6.77 6.17 8.24
C PRO A 63 -8.14 5.93 7.58
N ALA A 64 -8.43 6.64 6.48
CA ALA A 64 -9.70 6.52 5.75
C ALA A 64 -9.84 5.14 5.12
N THR A 65 -8.80 4.68 4.42
CA THR A 65 -8.75 3.35 3.81
C THR A 65 -8.81 2.24 4.85
N LYS A 66 -8.05 2.36 5.94
CA LYS A 66 -8.12 1.40 7.06
C LYS A 66 -9.54 1.30 7.62
N ARG A 67 -10.24 2.43 7.80
CA ARG A 67 -11.64 2.44 8.25
C ARG A 67 -12.58 1.76 7.25
N TYR A 68 -12.35 1.96 5.96
CA TYR A 68 -13.14 1.30 4.92
C TYR A 68 -12.93 -0.22 4.91
N LEU A 69 -11.68 -0.69 5.01
CA LEU A 69 -11.38 -2.13 5.07
C LEU A 69 -11.95 -2.82 6.31
N LEU A 70 -12.09 -2.09 7.42
CA LEU A 70 -12.73 -2.57 8.64
C LEU A 70 -14.26 -2.39 8.65
N SER A 71 -14.83 -1.77 7.62
CA SER A 71 -16.28 -1.57 7.51
C SER A 71 -17.01 -2.88 7.23
N ASP A 72 -18.31 -2.89 7.52
CA ASP A 72 -19.18 -4.05 7.31
C ASP A 72 -19.19 -4.53 5.85
N ALA A 73 -18.99 -3.62 4.89
CA ALA A 73 -18.96 -3.94 3.46
C ALA A 73 -17.84 -4.93 3.09
N VAL A 74 -16.69 -4.86 3.78
CA VAL A 74 -15.54 -5.74 3.54
C VAL A 74 -15.51 -6.87 4.56
N LYS A 75 -15.79 -6.58 5.83
CA LYS A 75 -15.70 -7.54 6.94
C LYS A 75 -16.74 -8.65 6.86
N ASN A 76 -17.98 -8.34 6.49
CA ASN A 76 -19.09 -9.30 6.48
C ASN A 76 -19.22 -10.07 5.16
N ARG A 77 -18.32 -9.85 4.19
CA ARG A 77 -18.30 -10.64 2.96
C ARG A 77 -17.99 -12.11 3.27
N LYS A 78 -18.77 -12.98 2.64
CA LYS A 78 -18.56 -14.44 2.65
C LYS A 78 -17.35 -14.81 1.81
N ASP A 79 -17.32 -14.33 0.57
CA ASP A 79 -16.22 -14.56 -0.36
C ASP A 79 -15.15 -13.47 -0.27
N PRO A 80 -13.86 -13.82 -0.23
CA PRO A 80 -12.78 -12.85 -0.22
C PRO A 80 -12.71 -12.08 -1.55
N ILE A 81 -12.09 -10.90 -1.50
CA ILE A 81 -11.80 -10.07 -2.67
C ILE A 81 -10.44 -10.49 -3.19
N ARG A 82 -10.37 -10.94 -4.45
CA ARG A 82 -9.11 -11.38 -5.05
C ARG A 82 -8.43 -10.21 -5.72
N TRP A 83 -7.23 -9.88 -5.25
CA TRP A 83 -6.35 -8.92 -5.87
C TRP A 83 -5.27 -9.65 -6.65
N ILE A 84 -5.25 -9.45 -7.96
CA ILE A 84 -4.29 -10.06 -8.85
C ILE A 84 -3.38 -8.97 -9.41
N ILE A 85 -2.14 -8.94 -8.93
CA ILE A 85 -1.15 -7.95 -9.34
C ILE A 85 -0.29 -8.57 -10.43
N ALA A 86 -0.55 -8.18 -11.68
CA ALA A 86 0.22 -8.57 -12.85
C ALA A 86 1.23 -7.48 -13.20
N PHE A 87 2.33 -7.45 -12.46
CA PHE A 87 3.40 -6.45 -12.61
C PHE A 87 4.71 -7.13 -12.96
N ARG A 88 5.47 -6.52 -13.88
CA ARG A 88 6.85 -6.92 -14.14
C ARG A 88 7.72 -6.55 -12.94
N LYS A 89 8.61 -7.44 -12.52
CA LYS A 89 9.57 -7.16 -11.45
C LYS A 89 10.53 -6.00 -11.76
N SER A 90 10.71 -5.66 -13.04
CA SER A 90 11.52 -4.51 -13.47
C SER A 90 10.79 -3.17 -13.36
N SER A 91 9.49 -3.17 -13.06
CA SER A 91 8.70 -1.95 -12.93
C SER A 91 9.06 -1.19 -11.65
N GLN A 92 9.31 0.11 -11.75
CA GLN A 92 9.65 0.95 -10.59
C GLN A 92 8.54 0.97 -9.53
N LEU A 93 7.29 0.75 -9.94
CA LEU A 93 6.13 0.74 -9.06
C LEU A 93 5.91 -0.61 -8.36
N TYR A 94 6.60 -1.68 -8.79
CA TYR A 94 6.36 -3.04 -8.30
C TYR A 94 6.51 -3.15 -6.79
N GLU A 95 7.64 -2.70 -6.22
CA GLU A 95 7.88 -2.81 -4.78
C GLU A 95 6.86 -2.00 -3.97
N ARG A 96 6.56 -0.77 -4.41
CA ARG A 96 5.58 0.09 -3.73
C ARG A 96 4.19 -0.53 -3.71
N ILE A 97 3.71 -1.01 -4.86
CA ILE A 97 2.39 -1.63 -4.97
C ILE A 97 2.33 -2.95 -4.23
N ARG A 98 3.40 -3.76 -4.29
CA ARG A 98 3.50 -5.02 -3.55
C ARG A 98 3.37 -4.80 -2.05
N VAL A 99 4.09 -3.82 -1.50
CA VAL A 99 4.04 -3.51 -0.07
C VAL A 99 2.67 -2.95 0.29
N LEU A 100 2.11 -2.03 -0.50
CA LEU A 100 0.76 -1.52 -0.26
C LEU A 100 -0.27 -2.65 -0.24
N ALA A 101 -0.25 -3.54 -1.23
CA ALA A 101 -1.17 -4.66 -1.31
C ALA A 101 -1.03 -5.64 -0.13
N ASP A 102 0.20 -5.87 0.36
CA ASP A 102 0.44 -6.64 1.59
C ASP A 102 -0.21 -5.95 2.80
N GLU A 103 -0.13 -4.62 2.89
CA GLU A 103 -0.80 -3.85 3.93
C GLU A 103 -2.34 -3.87 3.80
N TYR A 104 -2.90 -3.88 2.59
CA TYR A 104 -4.34 -4.08 2.36
C TYR A 104 -4.79 -5.46 2.85
N ALA A 105 -4.04 -6.52 2.50
CA ALA A 105 -4.34 -7.89 2.93
C ALA A 105 -4.33 -8.00 4.46
N LYS A 106 -3.31 -7.43 5.13
CA LYS A 106 -3.22 -7.39 6.60
C LYS A 106 -4.35 -6.57 7.23
N ALA A 107 -4.59 -5.35 6.74
CA ALA A 107 -5.60 -4.45 7.28
C ALA A 107 -7.02 -5.00 7.13
N SER A 108 -7.28 -5.78 6.08
CA SER A 108 -8.56 -6.47 5.86
C SER A 108 -8.78 -7.71 6.71
N GLY A 109 -7.76 -8.16 7.47
CA GLY A 109 -7.84 -9.38 8.29
C GLY A 109 -8.00 -10.66 7.45
N GLY A 110 -7.41 -10.70 6.24
CA GLY A 110 -7.48 -11.85 5.34
C GLY A 110 -8.72 -11.89 4.43
N LYS A 111 -9.52 -10.81 4.35
CA LYS A 111 -10.63 -10.69 3.40
C LYS A 111 -10.18 -10.31 1.99
N ILE A 112 -8.97 -9.79 1.84
CA ILE A 112 -8.33 -9.55 0.55
C ILE A 112 -7.28 -10.63 0.33
N GLU A 113 -7.48 -11.45 -0.70
CA GLU A 113 -6.54 -12.47 -1.14
C GLU A 113 -5.63 -11.92 -2.22
N LEU A 114 -4.32 -11.96 -1.97
CA LEU A 114 -3.32 -11.40 -2.87
C LEU A 114 -2.66 -12.49 -3.71
N ARG A 115 -2.77 -12.39 -5.05
CA ARG A 115 -2.01 -13.19 -6.04
C ARG A 115 -1.10 -12.26 -6.83
N VAL A 116 0.21 -12.39 -6.64
CA VAL A 116 1.20 -11.62 -7.41
C VAL A 116 1.73 -12.49 -8.55
N ILE A 117 1.64 -11.99 -9.78
CA ILE A 117 2.04 -12.69 -10.99
C ILE A 117 3.01 -11.79 -11.77
N ASP A 118 4.09 -12.36 -12.27
CA ASP A 118 4.99 -11.69 -13.21
C ASP A 118 4.65 -12.16 -14.63
N PRO A 119 3.98 -11.32 -15.46
CA PRO A 119 3.52 -11.73 -16.78
C PRO A 119 4.66 -12.02 -17.77
N VAL A 120 5.89 -11.57 -17.48
CA VAL A 120 7.06 -11.84 -18.32
C VAL A 120 7.69 -13.18 -17.98
N ARG A 121 7.67 -13.58 -16.70
CA ARG A 121 8.24 -14.86 -16.25
C ARG A 121 7.28 -16.03 -16.40
N ASN A 122 6.00 -15.80 -16.18
CA ASN A 122 4.95 -16.82 -16.25
C ASN A 122 3.91 -16.43 -17.32
N PRO A 123 4.17 -16.72 -18.61
CA PRO A 123 3.22 -16.40 -19.68
C PRO A 123 1.90 -17.18 -19.56
N ASP A 124 1.94 -18.39 -19.00
CA ASP A 124 0.75 -19.24 -18.81
C ASP A 124 -0.25 -18.59 -17.84
N ASP A 125 0.22 -18.11 -16.69
CA ASP A 125 -0.59 -17.37 -15.72
C ASP A 125 -1.20 -16.10 -16.36
N ALA A 126 -0.41 -15.38 -17.17
CA ALA A 126 -0.88 -14.19 -17.86
C ALA A 126 -1.97 -14.50 -18.89
N GLN A 127 -1.86 -15.63 -19.59
CA GLN A 127 -2.86 -16.10 -20.54
C GLN A 127 -4.16 -16.56 -19.83
N GLU A 128 -4.02 -17.21 -18.67
CA GLU A 128 -5.15 -17.56 -17.79
C GLU A 128 -5.93 -16.30 -17.39
N LEU A 129 -5.23 -15.26 -16.91
CA LEU A 129 -5.85 -13.98 -16.55
C LEU A 129 -6.52 -13.30 -17.74
N ALA A 130 -5.86 -13.28 -18.91
CA ALA A 130 -6.41 -12.65 -20.11
C ALA A 130 -7.71 -13.31 -20.56
N THR A 131 -7.79 -14.64 -20.42
CA THR A 131 -8.97 -15.43 -20.76
C THR A 131 -10.08 -15.24 -19.73
N ASN A 132 -9.76 -15.36 -18.43
CA ASN A 132 -10.74 -15.33 -17.33
C ASN A 132 -11.38 -13.95 -17.12
N TYR A 133 -10.63 -12.88 -17.39
CA TYR A 133 -11.10 -11.51 -17.18
C TYR A 133 -11.46 -10.80 -18.47
N THR A 134 -11.52 -11.53 -19.60
CA THR A 134 -11.74 -10.97 -20.94
C THR A 134 -10.89 -9.71 -21.14
N LEU A 135 -9.62 -9.75 -20.71
CA LEU A 135 -8.66 -8.67 -20.99
C LEU A 135 -8.36 -8.56 -22.50
N TYR A 136 -8.91 -9.52 -23.27
CA TYR A 136 -8.96 -9.56 -24.70
C TYR A 136 -10.05 -8.63 -25.25
N ASP A 137 -9.79 -7.33 -25.21
CA ASP A 137 -10.45 -6.38 -26.10
C ASP A 137 -9.87 -6.59 -27.52
N PRO A 138 -10.66 -7.04 -28.51
CA PRO A 138 -10.17 -7.24 -29.89
C PRO A 138 -9.66 -5.95 -30.55
N GLY A 139 -9.98 -4.77 -30.00
CA GLY A 139 -9.46 -3.47 -30.44
C GLY A 139 -8.25 -2.95 -29.66
N ASN A 140 -7.95 -3.51 -28.47
CA ASN A 140 -7.03 -2.88 -27.51
C ASN A 140 -6.03 -3.88 -26.91
N ARG A 141 -5.18 -4.46 -27.78
CA ARG A 141 -4.03 -5.36 -27.48
C ARG A 141 -3.00 -4.79 -26.48
N GLN A 142 -3.25 -3.64 -25.87
CA GLN A 142 -2.34 -2.90 -25.00
C GLN A 142 -2.49 -3.26 -23.52
N LEU A 143 -3.58 -3.90 -23.09
CA LEU A 143 -3.73 -4.33 -21.71
C LEU A 143 -2.71 -5.43 -21.36
N SER A 144 -2.36 -6.32 -22.29
CA SER A 144 -1.39 -7.40 -22.06
C SER A 144 0.07 -6.95 -21.91
N ARG A 145 0.42 -5.70 -22.26
CA ARG A 145 1.79 -5.16 -22.12
C ARG A 145 1.96 -4.19 -20.95
N LYS A 146 0.87 -3.72 -20.36
CA LYS A 146 0.91 -2.78 -19.24
C LYS A 146 0.91 -3.57 -17.94
N ASP A 147 1.59 -3.01 -16.94
CA ASP A 147 1.49 -3.52 -15.58
C ASP A 147 0.07 -3.19 -15.07
N LEU A 148 -0.67 -4.20 -14.61
CA LEU A 148 -2.07 -4.07 -14.24
C LEU A 148 -2.42 -4.82 -12.95
N ILE A 149 -3.48 -4.38 -12.31
CA ILE A 149 -4.05 -4.94 -11.09
C ILE A 149 -5.50 -5.28 -11.38
N VAL A 150 -5.88 -6.54 -11.21
CA VAL A 150 -7.28 -6.96 -11.28
C VAL A 150 -7.81 -7.05 -9.87
N ILE A 151 -8.91 -6.37 -9.61
CA ILE A 151 -9.65 -6.42 -8.36
C ILE A 151 -10.95 -7.14 -8.66
N ASP A 152 -11.10 -8.35 -8.12
CA ASP A 152 -12.25 -9.22 -8.35
C ASP A 152 -12.98 -9.45 -7.02
N ALA A 153 -14.18 -8.87 -6.91
CA ALA A 153 -15.06 -9.02 -5.76
C ALA A 153 -16.29 -9.88 -6.08
N ARG A 154 -16.26 -10.70 -7.13
CA ARG A 154 -17.35 -11.63 -7.43
C ARG A 154 -17.55 -12.64 -6.31
N THR A 155 -18.78 -13.09 -6.15
CA THR A 155 -19.11 -14.21 -5.27
C THR A 155 -18.78 -15.55 -5.93
N SER A 156 -18.62 -16.61 -5.13
CA SER A 156 -18.36 -17.96 -5.65
C SER A 156 -19.44 -18.42 -6.65
N GLU A 157 -20.68 -18.00 -6.42
CA GLU A 157 -21.84 -18.29 -7.28
C GLU A 157 -21.73 -17.56 -8.64
N GLU A 158 -21.36 -16.27 -8.62
CA GLU A 158 -21.15 -15.48 -9.86
C GLU A 158 -19.97 -16.00 -10.68
N ILE A 159 -18.91 -16.48 -10.03
CA ILE A 159 -17.76 -17.09 -10.70
C ILE A 159 -18.19 -18.38 -11.40
N ALA A 160 -19.00 -19.23 -10.73
CA ALA A 160 -19.53 -20.46 -11.32
C ALA A 160 -20.50 -20.18 -12.48
N ALA A 161 -21.35 -19.16 -12.36
CA ALA A 161 -22.25 -18.72 -13.43
C ALA A 161 -21.48 -18.21 -14.65
N ALA A 162 -20.45 -17.38 -14.44
CA ALA A 162 -19.62 -16.81 -15.50
C ALA A 162 -18.76 -17.86 -16.24
N ALA A 163 -18.51 -19.02 -15.64
CA ALA A 163 -17.84 -20.14 -16.31
C ALA A 163 -18.75 -20.87 -17.31
N THR A 164 -20.07 -20.80 -17.11
CA THR A 164 -21.06 -21.55 -17.90
C THR A 164 -21.62 -20.71 -19.04
N GLU A 165 -21.92 -19.45 -18.77
CA GLU A 165 -22.32 -18.48 -19.79
C GLU A 165 -21.19 -17.46 -19.92
N LYS A 166 -20.70 -17.19 -21.14
CA LYS A 166 -19.76 -16.09 -21.45
C LYS A 166 -20.42 -14.71 -21.25
N VAL A 167 -21.14 -14.51 -20.15
CA VAL A 167 -21.77 -13.26 -19.76
C VAL A 167 -20.66 -12.36 -19.24
N PRO A 168 -20.55 -11.12 -19.75
CA PRO A 168 -19.60 -10.14 -19.25
C PRO A 168 -20.07 -9.68 -17.88
N THR A 169 -19.83 -10.48 -16.84
CA THR A 169 -20.11 -10.09 -15.46
C THR A 169 -18.98 -9.17 -14.98
N ALA A 170 -18.82 -8.05 -15.68
CA ALA A 170 -17.80 -7.02 -15.47
C ALA A 170 -18.12 -6.11 -14.28
N ASN A 171 -19.32 -6.23 -13.71
CA ASN A 171 -19.80 -5.35 -12.65
C ASN A 171 -18.89 -5.38 -11.41
N HIS A 172 -18.58 -6.58 -10.91
CA HIS A 172 -17.75 -6.78 -9.71
C HIS A 172 -16.25 -6.98 -10.00
N VAL A 173 -15.80 -6.67 -11.22
CA VAL A 173 -14.40 -6.79 -11.63
C VAL A 173 -13.88 -5.43 -12.09
N ARG A 174 -12.78 -4.97 -11.48
CA ARG A 174 -12.12 -3.71 -11.85
C ARG A 174 -10.68 -3.95 -12.24
N ILE A 175 -10.26 -3.34 -13.33
CA ILE A 175 -8.89 -3.42 -13.84
C ILE A 175 -8.26 -2.04 -13.65
N VAL A 176 -7.20 -2.00 -12.87
CA VAL A 176 -6.42 -0.80 -12.59
C VAL A 176 -5.07 -0.94 -13.27
N THR A 177 -4.75 -0.03 -14.18
CA THR A 177 -3.48 -0.03 -14.91
C THR A 177 -2.48 0.92 -14.27
N SER A 178 -1.19 0.69 -14.51
CA SER A 178 -0.09 1.46 -13.90
C SER A 178 -0.14 2.97 -14.17
N ASP A 179 -0.73 3.39 -15.28
CA ASP A 179 -0.91 4.80 -15.67
C ASP A 179 -1.92 5.55 -14.80
N LEU A 180 -2.88 4.85 -14.20
CA LEU A 180 -3.83 5.45 -13.25
C LEU A 180 -3.21 5.69 -11.86
N LEU A 181 -2.15 4.95 -11.51
CA LEU A 181 -1.51 5.00 -10.19
C LEU A 181 -0.58 6.20 -10.02
N VAL A 182 -0.28 6.92 -11.10
CA VAL A 182 0.72 7.99 -11.14
C VAL A 182 0.15 9.25 -11.78
N THR A 183 0.38 10.39 -11.14
CA THR A 183 -0.01 11.69 -11.66
C THR A 183 1.19 12.35 -12.33
N TYR A 184 0.94 12.86 -13.54
CA TYR A 184 1.94 13.64 -14.29
C TYR A 184 1.50 15.09 -14.36
N THR A 185 2.41 16.02 -14.05
CA THR A 185 2.25 17.42 -14.43
C THR A 185 3.09 17.72 -15.65
N VAL A 186 2.53 18.48 -16.58
CA VAL A 186 3.26 19.00 -17.75
C VAL A 186 3.88 20.34 -17.36
N GLY A 187 5.21 20.41 -17.33
CA GLY A 187 5.92 21.66 -17.08
C GLY A 187 5.75 22.66 -18.22
N ALA A 188 6.18 23.91 -18.01
CA ALA A 188 6.18 24.96 -19.05
C ALA A 188 6.98 24.55 -20.31
N ASP A 189 7.90 23.59 -20.16
CA ASP A 189 8.72 22.97 -21.20
C ASP A 189 8.02 21.82 -21.95
N LYS A 190 6.72 21.60 -21.72
CA LYS A 190 5.93 20.49 -22.28
C LYS A 190 6.43 19.09 -21.90
N GLN A 191 7.35 18.98 -20.93
CA GLN A 191 7.83 17.68 -20.45
C GLN A 191 6.89 17.15 -19.36
N ARG A 192 6.52 15.86 -19.47
CA ARG A 192 5.74 15.17 -18.45
C ARG A 192 6.67 14.82 -17.29
N ARG A 193 6.49 15.47 -16.15
CA ARG A 193 7.18 15.11 -14.91
C ARG A 193 6.24 14.28 -14.05
N LEU A 194 6.78 13.21 -13.46
CA LEU A 194 6.09 12.46 -12.42
C LEU A 194 5.99 13.34 -11.18
N THR A 195 4.77 13.61 -10.73
CA THR A 195 4.52 14.59 -9.66
C THR A 195 4.03 13.94 -8.39
N GLY A 196 3.31 12.83 -8.51
CA GLY A 196 2.73 12.14 -7.37
C GLY A 196 2.34 10.71 -7.69
N PHE A 197 2.15 9.95 -6.61
CA PHE A 197 1.61 8.61 -6.63
C PHE A 197 0.24 8.64 -5.94
N GLN A 198 -0.77 8.07 -6.60
CA GLN A 198 -2.15 8.03 -6.10
C GLN A 198 -2.64 6.58 -5.99
N GLY A 199 -1.73 5.63 -5.82
CA GLY A 199 -2.10 4.22 -5.87
C GLY A 199 -3.04 3.80 -4.75
N GLU A 200 -2.98 4.41 -3.57
CA GLU A 200 -3.93 4.11 -2.49
C GLU A 200 -5.36 4.50 -2.87
N ASP A 201 -5.55 5.74 -3.36
CA ASP A 201 -6.85 6.26 -3.75
C ASP A 201 -7.48 5.42 -4.85
N VAL A 202 -6.68 5.10 -5.88
CA VAL A 202 -7.13 4.30 -7.03
C VAL A 202 -7.46 2.86 -6.64
N LEU A 203 -6.66 2.24 -5.77
CA LEU A 203 -6.91 0.87 -5.31
C LEU A 203 -8.12 0.78 -4.39
N THR A 204 -8.30 1.76 -3.50
CA THR A 204 -9.48 1.85 -2.64
C THR A 204 -10.73 2.06 -3.47
N ALA A 205 -10.69 3.02 -4.41
CA ALA A 205 -11.77 3.28 -5.34
C ALA A 205 -12.13 2.04 -6.18
N GLY A 206 -11.11 1.35 -6.73
CA GLY A 206 -11.30 0.12 -7.48
C GLY A 206 -11.93 -0.99 -6.64
N THR A 207 -11.59 -1.06 -5.35
CA THR A 207 -12.19 -2.03 -4.42
C THR A 207 -13.62 -1.70 -4.09
N VAL A 208 -13.92 -0.43 -3.80
CA VAL A 208 -15.29 0.06 -3.61
C VAL A 208 -16.13 -0.24 -4.86
N ALA A 209 -15.60 0.07 -6.03
CA ALA A 209 -16.25 -0.14 -7.32
C ALA A 209 -16.48 -1.62 -7.66
N ALA A 210 -15.55 -2.49 -7.27
CA ALA A 210 -15.70 -3.93 -7.42
C ALA A 210 -16.74 -4.49 -6.45
N ILE A 211 -16.82 -3.97 -5.22
CA ILE A 211 -17.82 -4.41 -4.23
C ILE A 211 -19.23 -3.92 -4.58
N GLU A 212 -19.38 -2.65 -4.97
CA GLU A 212 -20.68 -2.07 -5.29
C GLU A 212 -21.27 -2.66 -6.58
N GLY A 213 -20.42 -3.06 -7.54
CA GLY A 213 -20.81 -3.71 -8.78
C GLY A 213 -21.46 -2.78 -9.81
N VAL A 214 -22.33 -1.88 -9.35
CA VAL A 214 -23.08 -0.95 -10.19
C VAL A 214 -22.42 0.43 -10.11
N PRO A 215 -21.95 1.01 -11.24
CA PRO A 215 -21.49 2.39 -11.23
C PRO A 215 -22.67 3.33 -10.95
N ARG A 216 -22.44 4.37 -10.15
CA ARG A 216 -23.46 5.39 -9.88
C ARG A 216 -23.71 6.19 -11.16
N LYS A 217 -24.96 6.59 -11.41
CA LYS A 217 -25.29 7.46 -12.55
C LYS A 217 -25.36 8.90 -12.09
N ILE A 218 -24.51 9.77 -12.62
CA ILE A 218 -24.61 11.23 -12.43
C ILE A 218 -25.07 11.89 -13.74
N TYR A 219 -26.04 12.79 -13.60
CA TYR A 219 -26.45 13.68 -14.68
C TYR A 219 -25.73 15.02 -14.51
N PHE A 220 -24.97 15.41 -15.53
CA PHE A 220 -24.28 16.69 -15.57
C PHE A 220 -25.06 17.66 -16.47
N LEU A 221 -25.56 18.74 -15.89
CA LEU A 221 -26.21 19.83 -16.61
C LEU A 221 -25.14 20.88 -16.96
N ALA A 222 -24.84 21.00 -18.24
CA ALA A 222 -23.91 22.00 -18.76
C ALA A 222 -24.55 22.86 -19.83
N ASP A 223 -24.22 24.15 -19.77
CA ASP A 223 -24.58 25.12 -20.81
C ASP A 223 -23.75 24.88 -22.09
N LYS A 224 -24.38 25.09 -23.25
CA LYS A 224 -23.82 24.83 -24.58
C LYS A 224 -22.55 25.64 -24.88
N SER A 225 -22.29 26.71 -24.13
CA SER A 225 -21.18 27.64 -24.36
C SER A 225 -19.81 27.15 -23.85
N ARG A 226 -19.72 26.04 -23.10
CA ARG A 226 -18.49 25.65 -22.37
C ARG A 226 -17.99 24.21 -22.54
N ILE A 227 -18.55 23.43 -23.47
CA ILE A 227 -18.16 22.02 -23.65
C ILE A 227 -17.25 21.86 -24.87
N ASP A 228 -15.99 22.29 -24.76
CA ASP A 228 -14.94 21.81 -25.67
C ASP A 228 -14.55 20.39 -25.24
N ALA A 229 -15.29 19.36 -25.67
CA ALA A 229 -15.06 17.97 -25.28
C ALA A 229 -13.77 17.36 -25.86
N GLU A 230 -13.26 17.91 -26.97
CA GLU A 230 -12.17 17.30 -27.73
C GLU A 230 -10.78 17.68 -27.23
N GLN A 231 -10.60 18.86 -26.62
CA GLN A 231 -9.28 19.33 -26.16
C GLN A 231 -8.74 18.45 -25.00
N GLU A 232 -7.43 18.20 -24.98
CA GLU A 232 -6.76 17.41 -23.92
C GLU A 232 -6.92 18.01 -22.50
N ARG A 233 -7.16 19.32 -22.40
CA ARG A 233 -7.39 20.04 -21.13
C ARG A 233 -8.86 20.41 -20.90
N SER A 234 -9.77 19.68 -21.53
CA SER A 234 -11.21 19.91 -21.35
C SER A 234 -11.63 19.72 -19.89
N PRO A 235 -12.42 20.65 -19.31
CA PRO A 235 -13.04 20.45 -18.00
C PRO A 235 -13.83 19.14 -17.91
N TRP A 236 -14.41 18.68 -19.03
CA TRP A 236 -15.11 17.41 -19.13
C TRP A 236 -14.19 16.21 -18.89
N LYS A 237 -13.01 16.17 -19.53
CA LYS A 237 -12.05 15.07 -19.35
C LYS A 237 -11.53 15.00 -17.92
N THR A 238 -11.27 16.15 -17.30
CA THR A 238 -10.88 16.21 -15.88
C THR A 238 -12.00 15.70 -14.98
N LEU A 239 -13.24 16.14 -15.20
CA LEU A 239 -14.40 15.71 -14.43
C LEU A 239 -14.62 14.19 -14.56
N VAL A 240 -14.63 13.66 -15.78
CA VAL A 240 -14.77 12.22 -16.03
C VAL A 240 -13.65 11.43 -15.34
N GLY A 241 -12.41 11.91 -15.40
CA GLY A 241 -11.29 11.29 -14.68
C GLY A 241 -11.52 11.26 -13.16
N THR A 242 -12.02 12.35 -12.57
CA THR A 242 -12.35 12.41 -11.14
C THR A 242 -13.53 11.54 -10.74
N LEU A 243 -14.56 11.44 -11.59
CA LEU A 243 -15.75 10.64 -11.34
C LEU A 243 -15.44 9.14 -11.42
N ALA A 244 -14.60 8.74 -12.39
CA ALA A 244 -14.11 7.37 -12.49
C ALA A 244 -13.38 6.92 -11.22
N LEU A 245 -12.67 7.82 -10.53
CA LEU A 245 -12.04 7.53 -9.23
C LEU A 245 -13.02 7.45 -8.06
N GLN A 246 -14.27 7.89 -8.22
CA GLN A 246 -15.28 7.86 -7.17
C GLN A 246 -16.30 6.72 -7.35
N ASN A 247 -16.08 5.83 -8.31
CA ASN A 247 -17.06 4.84 -8.77
C ASN A 247 -18.37 5.48 -9.28
N ILE A 248 -18.24 6.57 -10.03
CA ILE A 248 -19.36 7.34 -10.58
C ILE A 248 -19.19 7.60 -12.08
#